data_AF-A0A9Q1ISN5-F1
#
_entry.id   AF-A0A9Q1ISN5-F1
#
_cell.length_a   1.000
_cell.length_b   1.000
_cell.length_c   1.000
_cell.angle_alpha   90.00
_cell.angle_beta   90.00
_cell.angle_gamma   90.00
#
_symmetry.space_group_name_H-M   'P 1'
#
loop_
_entity.id
_entity.type
_entity.pdbx_description
1 polymer ?
#
loop_
_entity_poly.entity_id
_entity_poly.type
_entity_poly.pdbx_seq_one_letter_code
_entity_poly.pdbx_strand_id
1 'polypeptide(L)'
;MALLKTGEQCWSLAELVQAVVLLAHCHALCSFVFGSGADVDPPQTPRVPLGTPPGTPRRRSLDSSCEVACLRERIQKAQEEKERRGERLLNSQNLLYTDVDEEDELVCAADPSRFDSDPAFGYQEFARREEDHFQVFRVQDYSWEDHGFSLANRLYSDIGHLLDDRFRKVAALPSPRGPDLKRAIWNYIHCMFGIRYDDYDYGEVNQLLERGLKLYIKSVTCFPDATKGPLCPLPWAPLKPAEKVHINVLIMEARLQAELLYALRAITQYMIA
;
A
#
# COMPACT_ATOMS: atom_id res chain seq x y z
N MET A 1 20.41 0.39 16.34
CA MET A 1 21.36 1.52 16.35
C MET A 1 22.44 1.38 15.27
N ALA A 2 22.11 1.19 13.99
CA ALA A 2 23.14 0.85 12.98
C ALA A 2 23.09 1.65 11.66
N LEU A 3 22.14 2.56 11.45
CA LEU A 3 22.08 3.35 10.21
C LEU A 3 23.01 4.58 10.19
N LEU A 4 23.52 5.01 11.35
CA LEU A 4 24.42 6.14 11.51
C LEU A 4 25.73 5.73 12.21
N LYS A 5 26.34 4.59 11.82
CA LYS A 5 27.66 4.22 12.33
C LYS A 5 28.69 5.21 11.81
N THR A 6 29.33 5.94 12.71
CA THR A 6 30.49 6.80 12.43
C THR A 6 31.61 6.00 11.75
N GLY A 7 31.77 6.22 10.44
CA GLY A 7 32.78 5.65 9.56
C GLY A 7 32.92 6.52 8.30
N GLU A 8 33.78 6.16 7.35
CA GLU A 8 34.16 7.02 6.21
C GLU A 8 33.03 7.29 5.19
N GLN A 9 31.85 6.66 5.32
CA GLN A 9 30.68 6.83 4.44
C GLN A 9 29.39 6.96 5.27
N CYS A 10 29.29 8.01 6.09
CA CYS A 10 28.07 8.30 6.87
C CYS A 10 27.10 9.18 6.09
N TRP A 11 25.81 8.91 6.25
CA TRP A 11 24.76 9.82 5.81
C TRP A 11 24.71 11.05 6.72
N SER A 12 24.70 12.25 6.13
CA SER A 12 24.23 13.44 6.84
C SER A 12 22.72 13.34 7.10
N LEU A 13 22.22 14.11 8.08
CA LEU A 13 20.77 14.17 8.34
C LEU A 13 19.99 14.68 7.12
N ALA A 14 20.58 15.57 6.32
CA ALA A 14 19.97 16.08 5.10
C ALA A 14 19.83 15.00 4.02
N GLU A 15 20.92 14.27 3.74
CA GLU A 15 20.90 13.16 2.78
C GLU A 15 19.95 12.05 3.25
N LEU A 16 19.92 11.76 4.56
CA LEU A 16 19.01 10.78 5.13
C LEU A 16 17.53 11.18 4.93
N VAL A 17 17.17 12.43 5.23
CA VAL A 17 15.79 12.91 5.01
C VAL A 17 15.43 12.87 3.54
N GLN A 18 16.34 13.25 2.64
CA GLN A 18 16.12 13.14 1.20
C GLN A 18 15.89 11.68 0.78
N ALA A 19 16.70 10.74 1.26
CA ALA A 19 16.55 9.31 0.96
C ALA A 19 15.23 8.75 1.49
N VAL A 20 14.83 9.11 2.72
CA VAL A 20 13.54 8.74 3.32
C VAL A 20 12.37 9.25 2.45
N VAL A 21 12.43 10.50 2.00
CA VAL A 21 11.40 11.06 1.11
C VAL A 21 11.31 10.30 -0.21
N LEU A 22 12.45 9.98 -0.82
CA LEU A 22 12.50 9.20 -2.07
C LEU A 22 11.92 7.78 -1.89
N LEU A 23 12.33 7.08 -0.83
CA LEU A 23 11.84 5.72 -0.55
C LEU A 23 10.32 5.72 -0.31
N ALA A 24 9.83 6.58 0.59
CA ALA A 24 8.40 6.67 0.88
C ALA A 24 7.60 7.10 -0.36
N HIS A 25 8.14 8.00 -1.19
CA HIS A 25 7.51 8.39 -2.44
C HIS A 25 7.40 7.22 -3.42
N CYS A 26 8.48 6.46 -3.61
CA CYS A 26 8.48 5.28 -4.48
C CYS A 26 7.51 4.20 -3.98
N HIS A 27 7.47 3.92 -2.67
CA HIS A 27 6.51 2.99 -2.07
C HIS A 27 5.06 3.41 -2.32
N ALA A 28 4.75 4.69 -2.08
CA ALA A 28 3.43 5.25 -2.33
C ALA A 28 3.05 5.20 -3.82
N LEU A 29 3.99 5.51 -4.71
CA LEU A 29 3.80 5.44 -6.15
C LEU A 29 3.53 4.00 -6.62
N CYS A 30 4.19 2.99 -6.03
CA CYS A 30 3.86 1.59 -6.29
C CYS A 30 2.39 1.31 -5.98
N SER A 31 1.87 1.73 -4.83
CA SER A 31 0.43 1.60 -4.52
C SER A 31 -0.44 2.25 -5.61
N PHE A 32 -0.09 3.42 -6.11
CA PHE A 32 -0.84 4.06 -7.19
C PHE A 32 -0.80 3.29 -8.52
N VAL A 33 0.39 2.85 -8.95
CA VAL A 33 0.59 2.12 -10.22
C VAL A 33 -0.16 0.79 -10.19
N PHE A 34 -0.02 0.02 -9.12
CA PHE A 34 -0.66 -1.27 -8.96
C PHE A 34 -2.17 -1.17 -8.69
N GLY A 35 -2.61 -0.13 -7.97
CA GLY A 35 -4.03 0.13 -7.76
C GLY A 35 -4.76 0.60 -9.01
N SER A 36 -4.08 1.35 -9.88
CA SER A 36 -4.66 1.89 -11.13
C SER A 36 -4.62 0.90 -12.29
N GLY A 37 -3.65 -0.02 -12.30
CA GLY A 37 -3.53 -1.09 -13.30
C GLY A 37 -4.38 -2.34 -13.05
N ALA A 38 -5.19 -2.37 -11.98
CA ALA A 38 -5.99 -3.54 -11.59
C ALA A 38 -7.24 -3.78 -12.46
N ASP A 39 -7.54 -2.89 -13.42
CA ASP A 39 -8.53 -3.13 -14.50
C ASP A 39 -7.82 -3.80 -15.69
N VAL A 40 -7.39 -5.06 -15.55
CA VAL A 40 -7.26 -5.93 -16.73
C VAL A 40 -8.59 -6.65 -16.83
N ASP A 41 -9.38 -6.30 -17.86
CA ASP A 41 -10.64 -6.96 -18.16
C ASP A 41 -10.49 -8.49 -18.02
N PRO A 42 -11.39 -9.19 -17.30
CA PRO A 42 -11.36 -10.64 -17.31
C PRO A 42 -11.46 -11.11 -18.77
N PRO A 43 -10.61 -12.06 -19.23
CA PRO A 43 -10.78 -12.62 -20.57
C PRO A 43 -12.21 -13.13 -20.68
N GLN A 44 -12.92 -12.67 -21.72
CA GLN A 44 -14.33 -13.00 -21.93
C GLN A 44 -14.47 -14.53 -22.05
N THR A 45 -14.83 -15.19 -20.95
CA THR A 45 -15.22 -16.60 -21.00
C THR A 45 -16.60 -16.68 -21.66
N PRO A 46 -16.80 -17.53 -22.69
CA PRO A 46 -18.08 -17.66 -23.36
C PRO A 46 -19.17 -18.11 -22.37
N ARG A 47 -20.23 -17.29 -22.26
CA ARG A 47 -21.38 -17.53 -21.38
C ARG A 47 -22.10 -18.82 -21.78
N VAL A 48 -22.18 -19.78 -20.86
CA VAL A 48 -23.19 -20.85 -20.90
C VAL A 48 -24.33 -20.44 -19.95
N PRO A 49 -25.61 -20.43 -20.39
CA PRO A 49 -26.71 -20.09 -19.51
C PRO A 49 -27.20 -21.33 -18.76
N LEU A 50 -27.21 -21.32 -17.42
CA LEU A 50 -28.08 -22.22 -16.67
C LEU A 50 -28.51 -21.60 -15.34
N GLY A 51 -29.81 -21.66 -15.08
CA GLY A 51 -30.54 -20.79 -14.16
C GLY A 51 -30.33 -21.00 -12.66
N THR A 52 -30.76 -19.98 -11.93
CA THR A 52 -30.95 -19.93 -10.47
C THR A 52 -32.15 -20.75 -9.99
N PRO A 53 -32.13 -21.17 -8.72
CA PRO A 53 -33.22 -20.81 -7.81
C PRO A 53 -32.74 -20.21 -6.46
N PRO A 54 -33.63 -19.55 -5.69
CA PRO A 54 -33.26 -18.60 -4.63
C PRO A 54 -33.29 -19.20 -3.21
N GLY A 55 -32.47 -18.66 -2.30
CA GLY A 55 -32.50 -18.96 -0.87
C GLY A 55 -31.81 -17.88 -0.01
N THR A 56 -32.56 -17.33 0.93
CA THR A 56 -32.32 -16.18 1.83
C THR A 56 -31.03 -16.18 2.69
N PRO A 57 -30.54 -15.00 3.13
CA PRO A 57 -29.27 -14.87 3.85
C PRO A 57 -29.43 -15.13 5.34
N ARG A 58 -28.70 -16.11 5.88
CA ARG A 58 -28.49 -16.23 7.33
C ARG A 58 -27.25 -15.43 7.72
N ARG A 59 -27.46 -14.34 8.45
CA ARG A 59 -26.42 -13.62 9.21
C ARG A 59 -25.60 -14.65 10.01
N ARG A 60 -24.33 -14.83 9.64
CA ARG A 60 -23.29 -15.28 10.56
C ARG A 60 -22.20 -14.23 10.56
N SER A 61 -22.14 -13.49 11.66
CA SER A 61 -20.94 -12.80 12.09
C SER A 61 -19.83 -13.85 12.15
N LEU A 62 -18.83 -13.72 11.28
CA LEU A 62 -17.65 -14.56 11.27
C LEU A 62 -16.42 -13.67 11.06
N ASP A 63 -15.39 -14.05 11.78
CA ASP A 63 -14.29 -13.25 12.30
C ASP A 63 -13.34 -12.74 11.21
N SER A 64 -13.03 -11.43 11.23
CA SER A 64 -12.18 -10.74 10.25
C SER A 64 -10.75 -11.28 10.21
N SER A 65 -10.31 -11.97 11.27
CA SER A 65 -8.97 -12.56 11.38
C SER A 65 -8.77 -13.77 10.46
N CYS A 66 -9.82 -14.59 10.27
CA CYS A 66 -9.73 -15.83 9.49
C CYS A 66 -9.56 -15.56 7.99
N GLU A 67 -10.19 -14.51 7.49
CA GLU A 67 -10.14 -14.15 6.06
C GLU A 67 -8.83 -13.45 5.67
N VAL A 68 -8.21 -12.70 6.58
CA VAL A 68 -6.88 -12.09 6.36
C VAL A 68 -5.79 -13.17 6.33
N ALA A 69 -5.89 -14.19 7.18
CA ALA A 69 -5.04 -15.37 7.11
C ALA A 69 -5.23 -16.11 5.77
N CYS A 70 -6.47 -16.23 5.30
CA CYS A 70 -6.79 -16.82 4.00
C CYS A 70 -6.21 -16.00 2.82
N LEU A 71 -6.24 -14.66 2.90
CA LEU A 71 -5.59 -13.81 1.90
C LEU A 71 -4.07 -14.01 1.88
N ARG A 72 -3.43 -14.07 3.05
CA ARG A 72 -1.99 -14.32 3.18
C ARG A 72 -1.59 -15.67 2.60
N GLU A 73 -2.34 -16.72 2.92
CA GLU A 73 -2.10 -18.07 2.40
C GLU A 73 -2.30 -18.14 0.88
N ARG A 74 -3.28 -17.40 0.34
CA ARG A 74 -3.52 -17.32 -1.11
C ARG A 74 -2.43 -16.55 -1.85
N ILE A 75 -1.88 -15.49 -1.25
CA ILE A 75 -0.75 -14.72 -1.81
C ILE A 75 0.51 -15.59 -1.81
N GLN A 76 0.80 -16.29 -0.71
CA GLN A 76 1.97 -17.15 -0.58
C GLN A 76 1.95 -18.32 -1.57
N LYS A 77 0.81 -19.01 -1.72
CA LYS A 77 0.65 -20.06 -2.74
C LYS A 77 0.83 -19.55 -4.17
N ALA A 78 0.38 -18.33 -4.45
CA ALA A 78 0.53 -17.72 -5.78
C ALA A 78 1.98 -17.33 -6.10
N GLN A 79 2.76 -16.91 -5.09
CA GLN A 79 4.20 -16.66 -5.23
C GLN A 79 4.95 -17.97 -5.50
N GLU A 80 4.69 -19.03 -4.73
CA GLU A 80 5.29 -20.35 -4.91
C GLU A 80 4.97 -20.96 -6.30
N GLU A 81 3.74 -20.80 -6.79
CA GLU A 81 3.34 -21.29 -8.11
C GLU A 81 4.01 -20.50 -9.25
N LYS A 82 4.21 -19.18 -9.06
CA LYS A 82 4.92 -18.32 -10.02
C LYS A 82 6.40 -18.68 -10.11
N GLU A 83 7.06 -18.97 -9.00
CA GLU A 83 8.45 -19.45 -8.97
C GLU A 83 8.59 -20.81 -9.68
N ARG A 84 7.71 -21.78 -9.37
CA ARG A 84 7.72 -23.09 -10.05
C ARG A 84 7.43 -23.00 -11.55
N ARG A 85 6.66 -22.01 -12.00
CA ARG A 85 6.40 -21.76 -13.42
C ARG A 85 7.61 -21.09 -14.10
N GLY A 86 8.30 -20.18 -13.39
CA GLY A 86 9.55 -19.57 -13.83
C GLY A 86 10.67 -20.61 -14.04
N GLU A 87 10.85 -21.54 -13.11
CA GLU A 87 11.83 -22.64 -13.21
C GLU A 87 11.56 -23.56 -14.41
N ARG A 88 10.29 -23.82 -14.73
CA ARG A 88 9.89 -24.65 -15.90
C ARG A 88 10.17 -23.94 -17.23
N LEU A 89 10.04 -22.62 -17.28
CA LEU A 89 10.34 -21.80 -18.47
C LEU A 89 11.86 -21.73 -18.73
N LEU A 90 12.67 -21.58 -17.67
CA LEU A 90 14.13 -21.65 -17.74
C LEU A 90 14.62 -23.03 -18.26
N ASN A 91 14.01 -24.12 -17.80
CA ASN A 91 14.34 -25.47 -18.30
C ASN A 91 13.88 -25.71 -19.75
N SER A 92 12.82 -25.03 -20.22
CA SER A 92 12.31 -25.18 -21.59
C SER A 92 13.07 -24.34 -22.61
N GLN A 93 13.70 -23.23 -22.19
CA GLN A 93 14.53 -22.36 -23.04
C GLN A 93 15.85 -23.01 -23.50
N ASN A 94 16.27 -24.12 -22.89
CA ASN A 94 17.48 -24.83 -23.28
C ASN A 94 17.30 -25.80 -24.49
N LEU A 95 16.09 -25.90 -25.08
CA LEU A 95 15.80 -26.91 -26.11
C LEU A 95 15.16 -26.39 -27.42
N LEU A 96 15.04 -25.08 -27.65
CA LEU A 96 14.62 -24.54 -28.96
C LEU A 96 15.46 -23.34 -29.37
N TYR A 97 16.64 -23.61 -29.91
CA TYR A 97 17.34 -22.70 -30.81
C TYR A 97 16.93 -23.05 -32.24
N THR A 98 16.02 -22.28 -32.85
CA THR A 98 16.01 -22.04 -34.30
C THR A 98 15.06 -20.89 -34.65
N ASP A 99 15.63 -19.87 -35.29
CA ASP A 99 15.06 -18.79 -36.15
C ASP A 99 13.57 -18.46 -36.02
N VAL A 100 13.21 -17.21 -35.70
CA VAL A 100 12.94 -16.12 -36.67
C VAL A 100 12.93 -14.77 -35.91
N ASP A 101 13.47 -13.72 -36.55
CA ASP A 101 13.43 -12.33 -36.13
C ASP A 101 12.00 -11.80 -35.88
N GLU A 102 11.71 -11.43 -34.64
CA GLU A 102 10.80 -10.33 -34.31
C GLU A 102 11.51 -9.48 -33.25
N GLU A 103 11.92 -8.27 -33.63
CA GLU A 103 12.32 -7.19 -32.72
C GLU A 103 11.11 -6.75 -31.90
N ASP A 104 10.64 -7.63 -31.00
CA ASP A 104 9.86 -7.19 -29.86
C ASP A 104 10.89 -6.80 -28.81
N GLU A 105 10.92 -5.50 -28.50
CA GLU A 105 11.74 -4.91 -27.46
C GLU A 105 11.36 -5.61 -26.14
N LEU A 106 12.01 -6.75 -25.89
CA LEU A 106 12.03 -7.47 -24.63
C LEU A 106 12.62 -6.49 -23.64
N VAL A 107 11.78 -5.61 -23.09
CA VAL A 107 12.05 -4.86 -21.89
C VAL A 107 12.46 -5.92 -20.90
N CYS A 108 13.77 -6.06 -20.71
CA CYS A 108 14.35 -6.88 -19.68
C CYS A 108 13.66 -6.45 -18.40
N ALA A 109 12.67 -7.22 -17.95
CA ALA A 109 12.08 -7.05 -16.65
C ALA A 109 13.21 -7.37 -15.68
N ALA A 110 13.97 -6.33 -15.32
CA ALA A 110 15.08 -6.44 -14.41
C ALA A 110 14.53 -7.09 -13.14
N ASP A 111 15.03 -8.26 -12.80
CA ASP A 111 14.61 -8.94 -11.58
C ASP A 111 14.95 -8.05 -10.38
N PRO A 112 13.94 -7.51 -9.66
CA PRO A 112 14.18 -6.62 -8.55
C PRO A 112 14.71 -7.35 -7.31
N SER A 113 14.67 -8.69 -7.28
CA SER A 113 15.07 -9.51 -6.12
C SER A 113 16.48 -9.20 -5.63
N ARG A 114 17.40 -8.87 -6.54
CA ARG A 114 18.80 -8.50 -6.23
C ARG A 114 18.97 -7.18 -5.49
N PHE A 115 17.93 -6.36 -5.43
CA PHE A 115 17.92 -5.08 -4.70
C PHE A 115 17.20 -5.18 -3.36
N ASP A 116 16.64 -6.34 -3.03
CA ASP A 116 15.98 -6.59 -1.76
C ASP A 116 16.91 -7.33 -0.79
N SER A 117 16.89 -6.91 0.48
CA SER A 117 17.66 -7.56 1.55
C SER A 117 16.85 -8.62 2.29
N ASP A 118 15.52 -8.50 2.32
CA ASP A 118 14.63 -9.44 3.00
C ASP A 118 13.28 -9.54 2.25
N PRO A 119 13.17 -10.45 1.27
CA PRO A 119 11.94 -10.64 0.49
C PRO A 119 10.73 -11.11 1.30
N ALA A 120 10.94 -11.61 2.53
CA ALA A 120 9.85 -12.03 3.41
C ALA A 120 9.31 -10.88 4.28
N PHE A 121 10.01 -9.74 4.31
CA PHE A 121 9.57 -8.56 5.04
C PHE A 121 8.33 -7.96 4.38
N GLY A 122 7.29 -7.73 5.16
CA GLY A 122 6.04 -7.20 4.66
C GLY A 122 5.14 -6.67 5.76
N TYR A 123 4.02 -6.10 5.35
CA TYR A 123 3.04 -5.53 6.27
C TYR A 123 2.56 -6.56 7.31
N GLN A 124 2.62 -6.16 8.58
CA GLN A 124 2.05 -6.89 9.71
C GLN A 124 0.83 -6.14 10.22
N GLU A 125 -0.26 -6.87 10.45
CA GLU A 125 -1.50 -6.24 10.88
C GLU A 125 -1.39 -5.75 12.32
N PHE A 126 -1.65 -4.45 12.52
CA PHE A 126 -1.75 -3.81 13.85
C PHE A 126 -3.06 -4.21 14.57
N ALA A 127 -3.47 -5.47 14.44
CA ALA A 127 -4.58 -6.01 15.20
C ALA A 127 -4.19 -6.04 16.68
N ARG A 128 -5.16 -5.76 17.56
CA ARG A 128 -5.06 -5.88 19.01
C ARG A 128 -4.70 -7.31 19.42
N ARG A 129 -3.44 -7.71 19.30
CA ARG A 129 -2.91 -8.83 20.07
C ARG A 129 -2.66 -8.29 21.47
N GLU A 130 -3.34 -8.88 22.45
CA GLU A 130 -3.26 -8.49 23.86
C GLU A 130 -1.82 -8.57 24.42
N GLU A 131 -0.92 -9.23 23.69
CA GLU A 131 0.48 -9.48 24.08
C GLU A 131 1.51 -8.61 23.34
N ASP A 132 1.15 -7.91 22.26
CA ASP A 132 2.08 -7.01 21.58
C ASP A 132 1.86 -5.57 22.08
N HIS A 133 2.86 -5.05 22.79
CA HIS A 133 2.99 -3.63 23.14
C HIS A 133 3.25 -2.76 21.89
N PHE A 134 2.45 -2.87 20.82
CA PHE A 134 2.47 -1.85 19.78
C PHE A 134 1.96 -0.55 20.42
N GLN A 135 2.90 0.34 20.76
CA GLN A 135 2.57 1.70 21.16
C GLN A 135 1.81 2.34 20.02
N VAL A 136 0.50 2.48 20.21
CA VAL A 136 -0.36 3.27 19.34
C VAL A 136 0.30 4.62 19.11
N PHE A 137 0.55 4.97 17.85
CA PHE A 137 1.07 6.28 17.51
C PHE A 137 -0.12 7.24 17.50
N ARG A 138 -0.23 8.06 18.55
CA ARG A 138 -1.20 9.16 18.58
C ARG A 138 -0.68 10.32 17.75
N VAL A 139 -1.52 10.82 16.83
CA VAL A 139 -1.13 11.94 15.97
C VAL A 139 -0.78 13.20 16.78
N GLN A 140 -1.38 13.36 17.96
CA GLN A 140 -1.10 14.45 18.90
C GLN A 140 0.34 14.45 19.43
N ASP A 141 0.97 13.27 19.50
CA ASP A 141 2.35 13.15 19.97
C ASP A 141 3.35 13.60 18.89
N TYR A 142 2.98 13.44 17.61
CA TYR A 142 3.81 13.84 16.47
C TYR A 142 2.98 13.94 15.17
N SER A 143 2.47 15.13 14.88
CA SER A 143 1.68 15.44 13.67
C SER A 143 2.56 15.96 12.53
N TRP A 144 2.02 15.98 11.30
CA TRP A 144 2.70 16.61 10.17
C TRP A 144 2.78 18.12 10.37
N GLU A 145 1.67 18.72 10.80
CA GLU A 145 1.46 20.16 10.95
C GLU A 145 2.36 20.76 12.03
N ASP A 146 2.50 20.09 13.18
CA ASP A 146 3.24 20.64 14.31
C ASP A 146 4.73 20.22 14.31
N HIS A 147 5.07 19.10 13.66
CA HIS A 147 6.42 18.53 13.76
C HIS A 147 7.02 18.16 12.40
N GLY A 148 6.36 17.29 11.64
CA GLY A 148 6.91 16.67 10.44
C GLY A 148 7.33 17.69 9.37
N PHE A 149 6.46 18.67 9.11
CA PHE A 149 6.69 19.75 8.16
C PHE A 149 7.97 20.53 8.47
N SER A 150 8.08 21.04 9.70
CA SER A 150 9.20 21.88 10.11
C SER A 150 10.51 21.11 10.13
N LEU A 151 10.51 19.84 10.55
CA LEU A 151 11.71 19.02 10.52
C LEU A 151 12.18 18.75 9.10
N ALA A 152 11.25 18.33 8.23
CA ALA A 152 11.55 18.02 6.83
C ALA A 152 12.15 19.25 6.14
N ASN A 153 11.50 20.41 6.27
CA ASN A 153 11.97 21.64 5.64
C ASN A 153 13.30 22.16 6.19
N ARG A 154 13.58 21.88 7.48
CA ARG A 154 14.86 22.25 8.12
C ARG A 154 16.02 21.38 7.62
N LEU A 155 15.79 20.10 7.39
CA LEU A 155 16.84 19.14 7.00
C LEU A 155 16.99 18.99 5.48
N TYR A 156 15.92 19.25 4.72
CA TYR A 156 15.93 19.26 3.26
C TYR A 156 15.08 20.45 2.80
N SER A 157 15.75 21.54 2.42
CA SER A 157 15.08 22.81 2.08
C SER A 157 13.96 22.62 1.06
N ASP A 158 12.87 23.34 1.27
CA ASP A 158 11.67 23.40 0.42
C ASP A 158 10.85 22.11 0.32
N ILE A 159 11.38 20.94 0.73
CA ILE A 159 10.64 19.68 0.64
C ILE A 159 9.39 19.68 1.51
N GLY A 160 9.45 20.35 2.67
CA GLY A 160 8.31 20.47 3.57
C GLY A 160 7.15 21.16 2.86
N HIS A 161 7.42 22.28 2.17
CA HIS A 161 6.42 23.02 1.38
C HIS A 161 5.85 22.19 0.23
N LEU A 162 6.69 21.46 -0.51
CA LEU A 162 6.24 20.63 -1.63
C LEU A 162 5.35 19.46 -1.19
N LEU A 163 5.71 18.78 -0.10
CA LEU A 163 4.92 17.68 0.47
C LEU A 163 3.60 18.18 1.05
N ASP A 164 3.65 19.28 1.79
CA ASP A 164 2.50 19.92 2.40
C ASP A 164 1.49 20.41 1.35
N ASP A 165 1.97 21.00 0.25
CA ASP A 165 1.12 21.37 -0.88
C ASP A 165 0.45 20.15 -1.54
N ARG A 166 1.15 19.01 -1.67
CA ARG A 166 0.55 17.75 -2.15
C ARG A 166 -0.57 17.27 -1.24
N PHE A 167 -0.32 17.19 0.08
CA PHE A 167 -1.32 16.75 1.05
C PHE A 167 -2.55 17.67 1.04
N ARG A 168 -2.36 19.00 1.03
CA ARG A 168 -3.46 19.95 0.94
C ARG A 168 -4.25 19.85 -0.36
N LYS A 169 -3.57 19.69 -1.50
CA LYS A 169 -4.24 19.53 -2.80
C LYS A 169 -5.15 18.30 -2.81
N VAL A 170 -4.68 17.17 -2.29
CA VAL A 170 -5.49 15.95 -2.20
C VAL A 170 -6.63 16.10 -1.19
N ALA A 171 -6.39 16.73 -0.05
CA ALA A 171 -7.45 17.07 0.91
C ALA A 171 -8.52 18.00 0.30
N ALA A 172 -8.14 18.91 -0.60
CA ALA A 172 -9.04 19.83 -1.28
C ALA A 172 -9.81 19.22 -2.47
N LEU A 173 -9.39 18.05 -3.00
CA LEU A 173 -10.06 17.42 -4.14
C LEU A 173 -11.54 17.15 -3.84
N PRO A 174 -12.48 17.50 -4.72
CA PRO A 174 -13.90 17.24 -4.49
C PRO A 174 -14.15 15.73 -4.45
N SER A 175 -14.89 15.27 -3.44
CA SER A 175 -15.26 13.87 -3.33
C SER A 175 -16.68 13.66 -3.89
N PRO A 176 -16.88 12.74 -4.85
CA PRO A 176 -18.20 12.45 -5.39
C PRO A 176 -19.19 11.91 -4.35
N ARG A 177 -18.70 11.39 -3.20
CA ARG A 177 -19.52 10.88 -2.09
C ARG A 177 -19.38 11.70 -0.80
N GLY A 178 -18.87 12.93 -0.90
CA GLY A 178 -18.74 13.86 0.23
C GLY A 178 -17.40 13.80 0.97
N PRO A 179 -17.07 14.85 1.76
CA PRO A 179 -15.77 14.96 2.44
C PRO A 179 -15.51 13.84 3.47
N ASP A 180 -16.57 13.32 4.08
CA ASP A 180 -16.49 12.29 5.12
C ASP A 180 -15.88 10.98 4.60
N LEU A 181 -16.16 10.61 3.35
CA LEU A 181 -15.57 9.41 2.74
C LEU A 181 -14.04 9.54 2.59
N LYS A 182 -13.53 10.71 2.16
CA LYS A 182 -12.09 10.93 2.04
C LYS A 182 -11.40 10.81 3.39
N ARG A 183 -11.98 11.44 4.41
CA ARG A 183 -11.48 11.40 5.78
C ARG A 183 -11.51 9.98 6.34
N ALA A 184 -12.57 9.22 6.07
CA ALA A 184 -12.65 7.82 6.47
C ALA A 184 -11.59 6.96 5.78
N ILE A 185 -11.34 7.15 4.48
CA ILE A 185 -10.26 6.45 3.75
C ILE A 185 -8.90 6.77 4.36
N TRP A 186 -8.60 8.07 4.53
CA TRP A 186 -7.34 8.54 5.10
C TRP A 186 -7.08 7.95 6.48
N ASN A 187 -8.06 8.08 7.37
CA ASN A 187 -7.95 7.61 8.76
C ASN A 187 -7.94 6.08 8.84
N TYR A 188 -8.61 5.37 7.92
CA TYR A 188 -8.51 3.93 7.82
C TYR A 188 -7.09 3.50 7.45
N ILE A 189 -6.46 4.15 6.47
CA ILE A 189 -5.07 3.87 6.07
C ILE A 189 -4.09 4.16 7.20
N HIS A 190 -4.18 5.34 7.82
CA HIS A 190 -3.36 5.67 8.98
C HIS A 190 -3.54 4.66 10.12
N CYS A 191 -4.77 4.22 10.37
CA CYS A 191 -5.04 3.17 11.37
C CYS A 191 -4.42 1.82 10.99
N MET A 192 -4.35 1.46 9.71
CA MET A 192 -3.63 0.25 9.27
C MET A 192 -2.14 0.33 9.62
N PHE A 193 -1.54 1.52 9.62
CA PHE A 193 -0.16 1.75 10.04
C PHE A 193 -0.01 2.01 11.55
N GLY A 194 -1.08 1.93 12.35
CA GLY A 194 -1.04 2.15 13.80
C GLY A 194 -1.13 3.62 14.25
N ILE A 195 -1.41 4.55 13.33
CA ILE A 195 -1.62 5.98 13.61
C ILE A 195 -3.09 6.23 13.96
N ARG A 196 -3.33 6.90 15.09
CA ARG A 196 -4.68 7.16 15.63
C ARG A 196 -4.93 8.65 15.85
N TYR A 197 -6.12 9.09 15.45
CA TYR A 197 -6.65 10.43 15.70
C TYR A 197 -7.65 10.35 16.86
N ASP A 198 -7.28 10.90 18.03
CA ASP A 198 -8.12 10.84 19.24
C ASP A 198 -9.48 11.57 19.09
N ASP A 199 -9.57 12.54 18.20
CA ASP A 199 -10.78 13.34 17.91
C ASP A 199 -11.66 12.72 16.81
N TYR A 200 -11.31 11.55 16.27
CA TYR A 200 -12.03 10.90 15.19
C TYR A 200 -12.82 9.67 15.64
N ASP A 201 -14.11 9.62 15.30
CA ASP A 201 -14.95 8.43 15.52
C ASP A 201 -14.65 7.35 14.47
N TYR A 202 -13.82 6.36 14.82
CA TYR A 202 -13.53 5.21 13.97
C TYR A 202 -14.74 4.29 13.72
N GLY A 203 -15.88 4.53 14.38
CA GLY A 203 -17.17 3.98 13.98
C GLY A 203 -17.58 4.41 12.56
N GLU A 204 -17.25 5.64 12.15
CA GLU A 204 -17.53 6.18 10.81
C GLU A 204 -16.89 5.35 9.71
N VAL A 205 -15.68 4.81 9.94
CA VAL A 205 -14.99 3.93 8.98
C VAL A 205 -15.82 2.70 8.65
N ASN A 206 -16.55 2.14 9.62
CA ASN A 206 -17.43 1.00 9.39
C ASN A 206 -18.74 1.35 8.69
N GLN A 207 -19.18 2.60 8.81
CA GLN A 207 -20.41 3.10 8.19
C GLN A 207 -20.18 3.53 6.74
N LEU A 208 -19.02 4.14 6.45
CA LEU A 208 -18.71 4.77 5.17
C LEU A 208 -17.95 3.85 4.21
N LEU A 209 -17.12 2.92 4.73
CA LEU A 209 -16.33 2.02 3.90
C LEU A 209 -16.92 0.62 3.93
N GLU A 210 -17.53 0.23 2.81
CA GLU A 210 -17.97 -1.13 2.56
C GLU A 210 -16.80 -2.13 2.67
N ARG A 211 -17.12 -3.38 3.01
CA ARG A 211 -16.12 -4.44 3.18
C ARG A 211 -15.23 -4.62 1.94
N GLY A 212 -15.79 -4.58 0.74
CA GLY A 212 -15.03 -4.71 -0.51
C GLY A 212 -14.02 -3.57 -0.70
N LEU A 213 -14.42 -2.33 -0.40
CA LEU A 213 -13.53 -1.17 -0.47
C LEU A 213 -12.41 -1.24 0.58
N LYS A 214 -12.69 -1.70 1.81
CA LYS A 214 -11.65 -1.93 2.82
C LYS A 214 -10.62 -2.94 2.37
N LEU A 215 -11.06 -4.07 1.81
CA LEU A 215 -10.16 -5.10 1.27
C LEU A 215 -9.32 -4.58 0.11
N TYR A 216 -9.93 -3.80 -0.79
CA TYR A 216 -9.21 -3.14 -1.89
C TYR A 216 -8.14 -2.18 -1.36
N ILE A 217 -8.52 -1.25 -0.47
CA ILE A 217 -7.59 -0.28 0.14
C ILE A 217 -6.44 -1.02 0.84
N LYS A 218 -6.73 -2.03 1.68
CA LYS A 218 -5.72 -2.83 2.37
C LYS A 218 -4.78 -3.54 1.38
N SER A 219 -5.31 -4.12 0.31
CA SER A 219 -4.52 -4.81 -0.71
C SER A 219 -3.58 -3.84 -1.42
N VAL A 220 -4.10 -2.72 -1.94
CA VAL A 220 -3.29 -1.73 -2.68
C VAL A 220 -2.27 -1.03 -1.77
N THR A 221 -2.62 -0.79 -0.51
CA THR A 221 -1.73 -0.11 0.45
C THR A 221 -0.62 -1.03 0.95
N CYS A 222 -0.94 -2.28 1.30
CA CYS A 222 -0.03 -3.16 2.03
C CYS A 222 0.60 -4.27 1.16
N PHE A 223 -0.06 -4.64 0.06
CA PHE A 223 0.33 -5.75 -0.83
C PHE A 223 0.10 -5.38 -2.31
N PRO A 224 0.68 -4.26 -2.81
CA PRO A 224 0.38 -3.74 -4.14
C PRO A 224 0.72 -4.73 -5.26
N ASP A 225 1.78 -5.52 -5.12
CA ASP A 225 2.20 -6.53 -6.09
C ASP A 225 1.20 -7.69 -6.24
N ALA A 226 0.47 -8.03 -5.16
CA ALA A 226 -0.58 -9.04 -5.17
C ALA A 226 -1.83 -8.61 -5.95
N THR A 227 -2.00 -7.32 -6.28
CA THR A 227 -3.19 -6.83 -7.00
C THR A 227 -3.20 -7.16 -8.49
N LYS A 228 -2.06 -7.59 -9.07
CA LYS A 228 -1.95 -8.02 -10.48
C LYS A 228 -2.38 -9.47 -10.74
N GLY A 229 -2.68 -10.25 -9.71
CA GLY A 229 -3.04 -11.66 -9.84
C GLY A 229 -4.55 -11.89 -10.09
N PRO A 230 -4.94 -12.98 -10.79
CA PRO A 230 -6.34 -13.36 -11.00
C PRO A 230 -7.10 -13.72 -9.70
N LEU A 231 -6.40 -13.75 -8.57
CA LEU A 231 -6.93 -14.01 -7.23
C LEU A 231 -7.15 -12.74 -6.40
N CYS A 232 -6.89 -11.55 -6.97
CA CYS A 232 -7.14 -10.26 -6.32
C CYS A 232 -8.59 -10.21 -5.80
N PRO A 233 -8.84 -9.80 -4.54
CA PRO A 233 -10.16 -9.88 -3.95
C PRO A 233 -11.09 -8.83 -4.57
N LEU A 234 -11.78 -9.28 -5.61
CA LEU A 234 -13.07 -8.82 -6.11
C LEU A 234 -13.12 -7.40 -6.69
N PRO A 235 -13.89 -7.22 -7.78
CA PRO A 235 -14.43 -5.92 -8.12
C PRO A 235 -15.29 -5.47 -6.94
N TRP A 236 -14.76 -4.56 -6.14
CA TRP A 236 -15.62 -3.67 -5.37
C TRP A 236 -16.50 -2.91 -6.38
N ALA A 237 -17.71 -2.51 -5.97
CA ALA A 237 -18.81 -2.05 -6.84
C ALA A 237 -18.34 -1.25 -8.07
N PRO A 238 -19.00 -1.33 -9.24
CA PRO A 238 -18.53 -0.71 -10.47
C PRO A 238 -18.33 0.81 -10.32
N LEU A 239 -17.07 1.15 -10.01
CA LEU A 239 -16.44 2.46 -9.97
C LEU A 239 -16.50 3.15 -11.30
N LYS A 240 -16.91 4.42 -11.34
CA LYS A 240 -16.41 5.28 -12.41
C LYS A 240 -14.87 5.31 -12.32
N PRO A 241 -14.15 5.26 -13.44
CA PRO A 241 -12.69 5.32 -13.44
C PRO A 241 -12.12 6.50 -12.63
N ALA A 242 -12.77 7.66 -12.69
CA ALA A 242 -12.40 8.84 -11.92
C ALA A 242 -12.46 8.62 -10.39
N GLU A 243 -13.44 7.85 -9.88
CA GLU A 243 -13.57 7.53 -8.46
C GLU A 243 -12.48 6.56 -8.00
N LYS A 244 -12.13 5.58 -8.85
CA LYS A 244 -11.00 4.66 -8.59
C LYS A 244 -9.68 5.42 -8.49
N VAL A 245 -9.40 6.30 -9.46
CA VAL A 245 -8.20 7.14 -9.46
C VAL A 245 -8.16 8.02 -8.21
N HIS A 246 -9.28 8.66 -7.84
CA HIS A 246 -9.37 9.48 -6.64
C HIS A 246 -8.99 8.70 -5.37
N ILE A 247 -9.47 7.46 -5.24
CA ILE A 247 -9.14 6.61 -4.09
C ILE A 247 -7.68 6.18 -4.11
N ASN A 248 -7.12 5.84 -5.28
CA ASN A 248 -5.70 5.52 -5.38
C ASN A 248 -4.79 6.71 -5.06
N VAL A 249 -5.21 7.93 -5.38
CA VAL A 249 -4.50 9.15 -4.95
C VAL A 249 -4.57 9.31 -3.42
N LEU A 250 -5.72 9.07 -2.80
CA LEU A 250 -5.84 9.07 -1.33
C LEU A 250 -4.97 7.99 -0.68
N ILE A 251 -4.93 6.79 -1.27
CA ILE A 251 -4.07 5.69 -0.80
C ILE A 251 -2.60 6.09 -0.85
N MET A 252 -2.16 6.61 -2.00
CA MET A 252 -0.78 7.04 -2.22
C MET A 252 -0.36 8.10 -1.21
N GLU A 253 -1.12 9.19 -1.07
CA GLU A 253 -0.73 10.29 -0.18
C GLU A 253 -0.82 9.92 1.32
N ALA A 254 -1.85 9.20 1.75
CA ALA A 254 -1.98 8.79 3.14
C ALA A 254 -0.87 7.80 3.54
N ARG A 255 -0.50 6.88 2.65
CA ARG A 255 0.65 5.98 2.85
C ARG A 255 1.96 6.76 2.96
N LEU A 256 2.20 7.70 2.04
CA LEU A 256 3.37 8.57 2.06
C LEU A 256 3.46 9.33 3.38
N GLN A 257 2.37 9.98 3.82
CA GLN A 257 2.36 10.74 5.06
C GLN A 257 2.66 9.85 6.27
N ALA A 258 2.05 8.66 6.35
CA ALA A 258 2.28 7.73 7.45
C ALA A 258 3.75 7.28 7.55
N GLU A 259 4.36 6.87 6.42
CA GLU A 259 5.77 6.46 6.38
C GLU A 259 6.71 7.61 6.79
N LEU A 260 6.45 8.82 6.29
CA LEU A 260 7.21 10.01 6.66
C LEU A 260 7.08 10.35 8.15
N LEU A 261 5.88 10.27 8.73
CA LEU A 261 5.68 10.57 10.15
C LEU A 261 6.49 9.65 11.05
N TYR A 262 6.51 8.34 10.77
CA TYR A 262 7.32 7.39 11.52
C TYR A 262 8.82 7.69 11.40
N ALA A 263 9.31 7.92 10.18
CA ALA A 263 10.72 8.19 9.94
C ALA A 263 11.18 9.52 10.56
N LEU A 264 10.42 10.60 10.38
CA LEU A 264 10.74 11.93 10.92
C LEU A 264 10.64 11.96 12.44
N ARG A 265 9.69 11.24 13.05
CA ARG A 265 9.60 11.05 14.50
C ARG A 265 10.86 10.36 15.03
N ALA A 266 11.31 9.29 14.39
CA ALA A 266 12.54 8.59 14.78
C ALA A 266 13.78 9.49 14.65
N ILE A 267 13.87 10.29 13.59
CA ILE A 267 14.95 11.28 13.41
C ILE A 267 14.90 12.33 14.52
N THR A 268 13.71 12.83 14.87
CA THR A 268 13.54 13.80 15.97
C THR A 268 14.00 13.22 17.29
N GLN A 269 13.61 11.98 17.61
CA GLN A 269 14.05 11.29 18.81
C GLN A 269 15.57 11.11 18.83
N TYR A 270 16.20 10.78 17.70
CA TYR A 270 17.64 10.69 17.58
C TYR A 270 18.35 12.04 17.79
N MET A 271 17.77 13.15 17.32
CA MET A 271 18.36 14.48 17.49
C MET A 271 18.26 15.02 18.93
N ILE A 272 17.35 14.47 19.74
CA ILE A 272 17.12 14.88 21.13
C ILE A 272 17.83 13.95 22.12
N ALA A 273 18.16 12.72 21.70
CA ALA A 273 18.91 11.73 22.48
C ALA A 273 20.39 12.10 22.62
#